data_AF-A0A015NDL6-F1
#
_entry.id   AF-A0A015NDL6-F1
#
_cell.length_a   1.000
_cell.length_b   1.000
_cell.length_c   1.000
_cell.angle_alpha   90.00
_cell.angle_beta   90.00
_cell.angle_gamma   90.00
#
_symmetry.space_group_name_H-M   'P 1'
#
loop_
_entity.id
_entity.type
_entity.pdbx_description
1 polymer ?
#
loop_
_entity_poly.entity_id
_entity_poly.type
_entity_poly.pdbx_seq_one_letter_code
_entity_poly.pdbx_strand_id
1 'polypeptide(L)'
;MAPNQIIAYEKYHDVVIVDTTSRTNQFDMILMLFTVVDNNFRNLIVVAALLEDETEVTFTWGLQELKNSCEVIPTVLYSNADPALISAVKNNYQDTCHLHCIFHIDLNLRKKLKGKLRDQFKDFCTKFLKMCNSLYHNQFENGWNTLINEYPKCQQYLT
;
A
#
# COMPACT_ATOMS: atom_id res chain seq x y z
N MET A 1 -8.11 -2.44 -20.58
CA MET A 1 -8.74 -1.33 -19.82
C MET A 1 -9.79 -0.66 -20.70
N ALA A 2 -10.89 -0.16 -20.12
CA ALA A 2 -11.86 0.66 -20.86
C ALA A 2 -11.29 2.09 -21.09
N PRO A 3 -11.74 2.84 -22.12
CA PRO A 3 -11.17 4.15 -22.44
C PRO A 3 -11.19 5.16 -21.27
N ASN A 4 -12.25 5.16 -20.47
CA ASN A 4 -12.35 6.01 -19.28
C ASN A 4 -11.37 5.62 -18.18
N GLN A 5 -11.00 4.35 -18.07
CA GLN A 5 -10.00 3.88 -17.11
C GLN A 5 -8.59 4.28 -17.53
N ILE A 6 -8.29 4.23 -18.83
CA ILE A 6 -7.01 4.71 -19.39
C ILE A 6 -6.86 6.21 -19.11
N ILE A 7 -7.87 7.02 -19.46
CA ILE A 7 -7.86 8.47 -19.22
C ILE A 7 -7.72 8.77 -17.72
N ALA A 8 -8.40 8.02 -16.85
CA ALA A 8 -8.28 8.22 -15.41
C ALA A 8 -6.88 7.86 -14.89
N TYR A 9 -6.29 6.76 -15.37
CA TYR A 9 -4.94 6.37 -14.97
C TYR A 9 -3.90 7.38 -15.47
N GLU A 10 -3.90 7.73 -16.75
CA GLU A 10 -2.99 8.73 -17.32
C GLU A 10 -3.04 10.05 -16.55
N LYS A 11 -4.24 10.46 -16.11
CA LYS A 11 -4.43 11.72 -15.37
C LYS A 11 -4.03 11.65 -13.90
N TYR A 12 -4.15 10.50 -13.25
CA TYR A 12 -4.04 10.35 -11.79
C TYR A 12 -3.04 9.26 -11.36
N HIS A 13 -2.07 8.91 -12.21
CA HIS A 13 -1.05 7.89 -11.94
C HIS A 13 -0.02 8.32 -10.88
N ASP A 14 -0.03 9.57 -10.43
CA ASP A 14 0.89 10.08 -9.41
C ASP A 14 0.85 9.20 -8.15
N VAL A 15 -0.35 8.74 -7.76
CA VAL A 15 -0.56 7.83 -6.63
C VAL A 15 -1.48 6.69 -7.04
N VAL A 16 -0.95 5.48 -7.00
CA VAL A 16 -1.68 4.24 -7.29
C VAL A 16 -1.71 3.36 -6.05
N ILE A 17 -2.88 2.83 -5.73
CA ILE A 17 -3.08 1.87 -4.65
C ILE A 17 -3.35 0.52 -5.31
N VAL A 18 -2.50 -0.46 -5.01
CA VAL A 18 -2.65 -1.85 -5.41
C VAL A 18 -3.11 -2.65 -4.21
N ASP A 19 -4.27 -3.27 -4.34
CA ASP A 19 -4.78 -4.21 -3.35
C ASP A 19 -4.88 -5.60 -3.96
N THR A 20 -4.39 -6.61 -3.23
CA THR A 20 -4.53 -8.01 -3.62
C THR A 20 -5.37 -8.72 -2.58
N THR A 21 -6.42 -9.40 -3.03
CA THR A 21 -7.25 -10.25 -2.17
C THR A 21 -7.08 -11.69 -2.59
N SER A 22 -6.49 -12.49 -1.70
CA SER A 22 -6.07 -13.85 -2.01
C SER A 22 -7.21 -14.83 -1.77
N ARG A 23 -7.50 -15.68 -2.76
CA ARG A 23 -8.20 -16.97 -2.57
C ARG A 23 -9.61 -16.87 -1.96
N THR A 24 -10.31 -15.77 -2.22
CA THR A 24 -11.67 -15.54 -1.69
C THR A 24 -12.77 -15.97 -2.67
N ASN A 25 -12.41 -16.32 -3.91
CA ASN A 25 -13.35 -16.77 -4.94
C ASN A 25 -13.34 -18.30 -5.10
N GLN A 26 -14.36 -18.83 -5.78
CA GLN A 26 -14.52 -20.29 -6.00
C GLN A 26 -13.39 -20.94 -6.83
N PHE A 27 -12.53 -20.14 -7.44
CA PHE A 27 -11.43 -20.59 -8.28
C PHE A 27 -10.08 -20.57 -7.55
N ASP A 28 -10.06 -20.21 -6.26
CA ASP A 28 -8.84 -20.09 -5.47
C ASP A 28 -7.80 -19.11 -6.08
N MET A 29 -8.27 -18.13 -6.86
CA MET A 29 -7.43 -17.13 -7.54
C MET A 29 -7.30 -15.86 -6.70
N ILE A 30 -6.29 -15.05 -6.99
CA ILE A 30 -6.08 -13.73 -6.37
C ILE A 30 -6.70 -12.65 -7.26
N LEU A 31 -7.41 -11.72 -6.64
CA LEU A 31 -7.87 -10.52 -7.31
C LEU A 31 -6.92 -9.37 -6.99
N MET A 32 -6.25 -8.85 -8.02
CA MET A 32 -5.39 -7.67 -7.97
C MET A 32 -6.14 -6.46 -8.53
N LEU A 33 -6.30 -5.41 -7.72
CA LEU A 33 -6.99 -4.18 -8.07
C LEU A 33 -6.02 -3.02 -8.08
N PHE A 34 -6.03 -2.23 -9.15
CA PHE A 34 -5.31 -0.96 -9.23
C PHE A 34 -6.32 0.18 -9.11
N THR A 35 -6.11 1.02 -8.11
CA THR A 35 -6.97 2.14 -7.77
C THR A 35 -6.19 3.45 -7.85
N VAL A 36 -6.73 4.45 -8.53
CA VAL A 36 -6.23 5.83 -8.49
C VAL A 36 -7.17 6.70 -7.66
N VAL A 37 -6.69 7.85 -7.21
CA VAL A 37 -7.48 8.82 -6.45
C VAL A 37 -7.60 10.10 -7.27
N ASP A 38 -8.83 10.55 -7.52
CA ASP A 38 -9.06 11.81 -8.23
C ASP A 38 -8.93 13.04 -7.31
N ASN A 39 -9.00 14.24 -7.91
CA ASN A 39 -8.93 15.52 -7.19
C ASN A 39 -10.12 15.78 -6.25
N ASN A 40 -11.12 14.90 -6.24
CA ASN A 40 -12.27 14.94 -5.35
C ASN A 40 -12.20 13.85 -4.27
N PHE A 41 -11.03 13.25 -4.07
CA PHE A 41 -10.77 12.17 -3.11
C PHE A 41 -11.60 10.90 -3.37
N ARG A 42 -11.98 10.65 -4.63
CA ARG A 42 -12.72 9.45 -5.01
C ARG A 42 -11.75 8.39 -5.49
N ASN A 43 -11.96 7.18 -4.99
CA ASN A 43 -11.25 5.99 -5.44
C ASN A 43 -11.84 5.51 -6.77
N LEU A 44 -10.99 5.35 -7.78
CA LEU A 44 -11.36 4.85 -9.10
C LEU A 44 -10.56 3.58 -9.41
N ILE A 45 -11.24 2.45 -9.59
CA ILE A 45 -10.60 1.20 -10.02
C ILE A 45 -10.34 1.29 -11.53
N VAL A 46 -9.07 1.34 -11.90
CA VAL A 46 -8.62 1.45 -13.30
C VAL A 46 -8.26 0.11 -13.91
N VAL A 47 -7.83 -0.85 -13.08
CA VAL A 47 -7.53 -2.23 -13.52
C VAL A 47 -8.01 -3.21 -12.46
N ALA A 48 -8.53 -4.34 -12.92
CA ALA A 48 -8.74 -5.54 -12.13
C ALA A 48 -8.15 -6.73 -12.89
N ALA A 49 -7.35 -7.54 -12.21
CA ALA A 49 -6.73 -8.74 -12.76
C ALA A 49 -7.01 -9.94 -11.83
N LEU A 50 -7.35 -11.08 -12.42
CA LEU A 50 -7.36 -12.36 -11.72
C LEU A 50 -6.03 -13.05 -11.97
N LEU A 51 -5.33 -13.36 -10.89
CA LEU A 51 -4.00 -13.94 -10.87
C LEU A 51 -4.08 -15.36 -10.32
N GLU A 52 -3.27 -16.26 -10.87
CA GLU A 52 -3.25 -17.67 -10.45
C GLU A 52 -2.58 -17.87 -9.08
N ASP A 53 -1.54 -17.10 -8.78
CA ASP A 53 -0.77 -17.22 -7.54
C ASP A 53 -0.09 -15.90 -7.11
N GLU A 54 0.51 -15.90 -5.91
CA GLU A 54 1.22 -14.77 -5.31
C GLU A 54 2.73 -14.89 -5.55
N THR A 55 3.12 -15.12 -6.81
CA THR A 55 4.53 -15.17 -7.20
C THR A 55 4.98 -13.88 -7.87
N GLU A 56 6.29 -13.64 -7.85
CA GLU A 56 6.87 -12.45 -8.49
C GLU A 56 6.59 -12.44 -10.00
N VAL A 57 6.59 -13.62 -10.63
CA VAL A 57 6.29 -13.78 -12.06
C VAL A 57 4.87 -13.32 -12.36
N THR A 58 3.90 -13.77 -11.57
CA THR A 58 2.49 -13.44 -11.75
C THR A 58 2.20 -11.97 -11.46
N PHE A 59 2.80 -11.38 -10.43
CA PHE A 59 2.69 -9.94 -10.18
C PHE A 59 3.39 -9.11 -11.26
N THR A 60 4.55 -9.55 -11.75
CA THR A 60 5.26 -8.91 -12.87
C THR A 60 4.38 -8.84 -14.09
N TRP A 61 3.70 -9.94 -14.44
CA TRP A 61 2.75 -9.95 -15.54
C TRP A 61 1.66 -8.88 -15.36
N GLY A 62 0.99 -8.84 -14.19
CA GLY A 62 -0.06 -7.84 -13.92
C GLY A 62 0.42 -6.39 -14.01
N LEU A 63 1.65 -6.10 -13.56
CA LEU A 63 2.29 -4.79 -13.70
C LEU A 63 2.61 -4.47 -15.17
N GLN A 64 3.16 -5.42 -15.90
CA GLN A 64 3.49 -5.24 -17.33
C GLN A 64 2.24 -4.98 -18.17
N GLU A 65 1.13 -5.65 -17.91
CA GLU A 65 -0.13 -5.39 -18.61
C GLU A 65 -0.65 -3.96 -18.39
N LEU A 66 -0.53 -3.42 -17.17
CA LEU A 66 -0.86 -2.02 -16.88
C LEU A 66 0.07 -1.06 -17.65
N LYS A 67 1.38 -1.30 -17.58
CA LYS A 67 2.38 -0.48 -18.27
C LYS A 67 2.18 -0.49 -19.79
N ASN A 68 1.91 -1.65 -20.38
CA ASN A 68 1.67 -1.78 -21.81
C ASN A 68 0.35 -1.11 -22.24
N SER A 69 -0.63 -1.02 -21.33
CA SER A 69 -1.93 -0.41 -21.64
C SER A 69 -1.90 1.13 -21.65
N CYS A 70 -1.02 1.76 -20.88
CA CYS A 70 -1.01 3.23 -20.71
C CYS A 70 0.35 3.89 -20.95
N GLU A 71 1.41 3.12 -21.20
CA GLU A 71 2.80 3.56 -21.39
C GLU A 71 3.40 4.44 -20.26
N VAL A 72 2.71 4.51 -19.12
CA VAL A 72 3.08 5.32 -17.95
C VAL A 72 3.12 4.43 -16.71
N ILE A 73 4.11 4.64 -15.85
CA ILE A 73 4.23 3.98 -14.55
C ILE A 73 3.87 4.94 -13.41
N PRO A 74 3.42 4.45 -12.25
CA PRO A 74 3.03 5.32 -11.14
C PRO A 74 4.23 6.07 -10.54
N THR A 75 4.03 7.29 -10.02
CA THR A 75 5.11 7.94 -9.23
C THR A 75 5.22 7.30 -7.86
N VAL A 76 4.08 7.08 -7.20
CA VAL A 76 3.98 6.40 -5.90
C VAL A 76 3.03 5.22 -6.02
N LEU A 77 3.45 4.06 -5.50
CA LEU A 77 2.61 2.86 -5.45
C LEU A 77 2.47 2.38 -4.01
N TYR A 78 1.25 2.35 -3.50
CA TYR A 78 0.92 1.72 -2.24
C TYR A 78 0.46 0.30 -2.46
N SER A 79 1.02 -0.67 -1.75
CA SER A 79 0.47 -2.03 -1.73
C SER A 79 0.57 -2.67 -0.35
N ASN A 80 0.04 -3.88 -0.21
CA ASN A 80 0.37 -4.72 0.95
C ASN A 80 1.88 -5.05 0.97
N ALA A 81 2.35 -5.59 2.10
CA ALA A 81 3.75 -5.94 2.32
C ALA A 81 4.10 -7.34 1.79
N ASP A 82 3.51 -7.75 0.66
CA ASP A 82 3.80 -9.03 0.04
C ASP A 82 5.21 -9.00 -0.59
N PRO A 83 6.13 -9.91 -0.20
CA PRO A 83 7.50 -9.90 -0.71
C PRO A 83 7.62 -10.08 -2.23
N ALA A 84 6.75 -10.88 -2.83
CA ALA A 84 6.75 -11.13 -4.26
C ALA A 84 6.27 -9.89 -5.03
N LEU A 85 5.24 -9.20 -4.54
CA LEU A 85 4.78 -7.94 -5.13
C LEU A 85 5.83 -6.82 -4.97
N ILE A 86 6.46 -6.71 -3.79
CA ILE A 86 7.57 -5.76 -3.55
C ILE A 86 8.70 -6.00 -4.56
N SER A 87 9.10 -7.25 -4.75
CA SER A 87 10.15 -7.63 -5.71
C SER A 87 9.73 -7.27 -7.15
N ALA A 88 8.50 -7.61 -7.54
CA ALA A 88 7.97 -7.34 -8.87
C ALA A 88 7.91 -5.84 -9.17
N VAL A 89 7.44 -5.01 -8.23
CA VAL A 89 7.41 -3.54 -8.39
C VAL A 89 8.83 -3.01 -8.56
N LYS A 90 9.78 -3.41 -7.70
CA LYS A 90 11.18 -2.97 -7.78
C LYS A 90 11.83 -3.30 -9.12
N ASN A 91 11.54 -4.48 -9.67
CA ASN A 91 12.16 -4.96 -10.91
C ASN A 91 11.53 -4.35 -12.18
N ASN A 92 10.25 -3.98 -12.15
CA ASN A 92 9.54 -3.47 -13.32
C ASN A 92 9.39 -1.94 -13.33
N TYR A 93 9.31 -1.31 -12.16
CA TYR A 93 9.02 0.11 -11.94
C TYR A 93 10.13 0.79 -11.13
N GLN A 94 11.32 0.92 -11.70
CA GLN A 94 12.53 1.39 -11.00
C GLN A 94 12.41 2.83 -10.46
N ASP A 95 11.64 3.68 -11.14
CA ASP A 95 11.43 5.09 -10.74
C ASP A 95 10.21 5.29 -9.82
N THR A 96 9.46 4.24 -9.52
CA THR A 96 8.30 4.31 -8.64
C THR A 96 8.72 4.20 -7.18
N CYS A 97 8.26 5.13 -6.34
CA CYS A 97 8.37 5.02 -4.90
C CYS A 97 7.34 4.03 -4.37
N HIS A 98 7.80 2.85 -3.96
CA HIS A 98 6.93 1.83 -3.37
C HIS A 98 6.75 2.04 -1.86
N LEU A 99 5.50 2.07 -1.39
CA LEU A 99 5.14 2.28 0.00
C LEU A 99 4.16 1.21 0.49
N HIS A 100 4.22 0.90 1.78
CA HIS A 100 3.28 -0.03 2.40
C HIS A 100 1.95 0.65 2.72
N CYS A 101 0.85 -0.06 2.46
CA CYS A 101 -0.50 0.36 2.77
C CYS A 101 -0.69 0.50 4.29
N ILE A 102 -1.18 1.67 4.73
CA ILE A 102 -1.38 1.98 6.15
C ILE A 102 -2.33 1.02 6.86
N PHE A 103 -3.32 0.46 6.14
CA PHE A 103 -4.21 -0.56 6.68
C PHE A 103 -3.46 -1.83 7.07
N HIS A 104 -2.57 -2.31 6.20
CA HIS A 104 -1.76 -3.49 6.48
C HIS A 104 -0.73 -3.24 7.58
N ILE A 105 -0.17 -2.02 7.67
CA ILE A 105 0.66 -1.60 8.79
C ILE A 105 -0.14 -1.68 10.10
N ASP A 106 -1.35 -1.11 10.15
CA ASP A 106 -2.22 -1.16 11.34
C ASP A 106 -2.57 -2.60 11.76
N LEU A 107 -2.88 -3.48 10.81
CA LEU A 107 -3.11 -4.91 11.09
C LEU A 107 -1.87 -5.57 11.72
N ASN A 108 -0.69 -5.30 11.17
CA ASN A 108 0.57 -5.83 11.71
C ASN A 108 0.85 -5.29 13.12
N LEU A 109 0.64 -4.00 13.37
CA LEU A 109 0.79 -3.40 14.69
C LEU A 109 -0.21 -4.00 15.68
N ARG A 110 -1.48 -4.19 15.31
CA ARG A 110 -2.47 -4.89 16.16
C ARG A 110 -2.01 -6.30 16.51
N LYS A 111 -1.54 -7.07 15.52
CA LYS A 111 -1.08 -8.45 15.72
C LYS A 111 0.12 -8.54 16.65
N LYS A 112 1.08 -7.61 16.55
CA LYS A 112 2.36 -7.68 17.25
C LYS A 112 2.40 -6.92 18.57
N LEU A 113 1.62 -5.84 18.71
CA LEU A 113 1.72 -4.90 19.83
C LEU A 113 0.52 -4.94 20.78
N LYS A 114 -0.67 -5.38 20.35
CA LYS A 114 -1.88 -5.37 21.21
C LYS A 114 -1.65 -6.09 22.54
N GLY A 115 -1.08 -7.30 22.50
CA GLY A 115 -0.75 -8.06 23.73
C GLY A 115 0.39 -7.46 24.55
N LYS A 116 1.34 -6.77 23.89
CA LYS A 116 2.52 -6.19 24.54
C LYS A 116 2.23 -4.88 25.26
N LEU A 117 1.35 -4.06 24.67
CA LEU A 117 0.96 -2.75 25.18
C LEU A 117 -0.27 -2.81 26.08
N ARG A 118 -1.11 -3.84 25.95
CA ARG A 118 -2.32 -4.03 26.77
C ARG A 118 -3.17 -2.75 26.76
N ASP A 119 -3.39 -2.14 27.91
CA ASP A 119 -4.23 -0.95 28.09
C ASP A 119 -3.67 0.28 27.36
N GLN A 120 -2.36 0.32 27.10
CA GLN A 120 -1.70 1.41 26.37
C GLN A 120 -1.90 1.31 24.85
N PHE A 121 -2.39 0.18 24.32
CA PHE A 121 -2.48 -0.05 22.88
C PHE A 121 -3.37 0.98 22.17
N LYS A 122 -4.50 1.37 22.79
CA LYS A 122 -5.44 2.34 22.21
C LYS A 122 -4.81 3.74 22.11
N ASP A 123 -4.08 4.15 23.15
CA ASP A 123 -3.38 5.43 23.18
C ASP A 123 -2.25 5.45 22.13
N PHE A 124 -1.47 4.36 22.05
CA PHE A 124 -0.46 4.17 21.01
C PHE A 124 -1.04 4.30 19.59
N CYS A 125 -2.13 3.59 19.27
CA CYS A 125 -2.77 3.70 17.94
C CYS A 125 -3.22 5.14 17.63
N THR A 126 -3.74 5.85 18.63
CA THR A 126 -4.19 7.24 18.45
C THR A 126 -3.01 8.16 18.13
N LYS A 127 -1.90 8.02 18.88
CA LYS A 127 -0.67 8.79 18.65
C LYS A 127 0.01 8.43 17.33
N PHE A 128 0.06 7.13 16.99
CA PHE A 128 0.58 6.64 15.72
C PHE A 128 -0.18 7.23 14.53
N LEU A 129 -1.52 7.14 14.53
CA LEU A 129 -2.34 7.72 13.45
C LEU A 129 -2.21 9.24 13.38
N LYS A 130 -2.14 9.94 14.51
CA LYS A 130 -1.90 11.39 14.54
C LYS A 130 -0.56 11.74 13.91
N MET A 131 0.49 10.98 14.19
CA MET A 131 1.82 11.16 13.62
C MET A 131 1.83 10.89 12.11
N CYS A 132 1.19 9.81 11.63
CA CYS A 132 1.08 9.51 10.20
C CYS A 132 0.33 10.59 9.40
N ASN A 133 -0.60 11.31 10.03
CA ASN A 133 -1.37 12.40 9.41
C ASN A 133 -0.71 13.78 9.59
N SER A 134 0.59 13.83 9.86
CA SER A 134 1.34 15.09 9.96
C SER A 134 1.41 15.79 8.59
N LEU A 135 1.17 17.10 8.57
CA LEU A 135 1.18 17.89 7.33
C LEU A 135 2.60 18.25 6.86
N TYR A 136 3.56 18.23 7.78
CA TYR A 136 4.93 18.63 7.51
C TYR A 136 5.92 17.60 8.06
N HIS A 137 7.05 17.47 7.38
CA HIS A 137 8.10 16.51 7.75
C HIS A 137 8.59 16.70 9.20
N ASN A 138 8.81 17.94 9.66
CA ASN A 138 9.25 18.19 11.03
C ASN A 138 8.20 17.77 12.09
N GLN A 139 6.90 17.88 11.79
CA GLN A 139 5.85 17.40 12.68
C GLN A 139 5.82 15.88 12.74
N PHE A 140 6.01 15.23 11.59
CA PHE A 140 6.15 13.77 11.51
C PHE A 140 7.35 13.31 12.35
N GLU A 141 8.54 13.87 12.13
CA GLU A 141 9.76 13.51 12.87
C GLU A 141 9.63 13.72 14.37
N ASN A 142 9.04 14.84 14.79
CA ASN A 142 8.78 15.07 16.22
C ASN A 142 7.80 14.04 16.78
N GLY A 143 6.69 13.78 16.09
CA GLY A 143 5.71 12.77 16.50
C GLY A 143 6.30 11.36 16.54
N TRP A 144 7.16 11.02 15.58
CA TRP A 144 7.86 9.74 15.50
C TRP A 144 8.80 9.55 16.68
N ASN A 145 9.65 10.54 16.95
CA ASN A 145 10.58 10.52 18.08
C ASN A 145 9.84 10.43 19.42
N THR A 146 8.75 11.19 19.60
CA THR A 146 7.89 11.07 20.78
C THR A 146 7.31 9.65 20.91
N LEU A 147 6.78 9.07 19.82
CA LEU A 147 6.18 7.75 19.84
C LEU A 147 7.19 6.65 20.21
N ILE A 148 8.41 6.68 19.65
CA ILE A 148 9.45 5.69 19.97
C ILE A 148 9.92 5.83 21.41
N ASN A 149 10.08 7.06 21.92
CA ASN A 149 10.51 7.30 23.29
C ASN A 149 9.47 6.84 24.32
N GLU A 150 8.18 7.06 24.06
CA GLU A 150 7.10 6.63 24.95
C GLU A 150 6.85 5.11 24.87
N TYR A 151 7.04 4.51 23.69
CA TYR A 151 6.77 3.09 23.44
C TYR A 151 7.98 2.34 22.86
N PRO A 152 9.11 2.25 23.60
CA PRO A 152 10.37 1.70 23.08
C PRO A 152 10.24 0.23 22.61
N LYS A 153 9.32 -0.53 23.19
CA LYS A 153 9.02 -1.93 22.78
C LYS A 153 8.48 -2.04 21.35
N CYS A 154 8.00 -0.95 20.77
CA CYS A 154 7.38 -0.88 19.44
C CYS A 154 8.36 -0.56 18.32
N GLN A 155 9.54 -0.01 18.64
CA GLN A 155 10.51 0.48 17.66
C GLN A 155 10.84 -0.56 16.58
N GLN A 156 11.11 -1.81 16.97
CA GLN A 156 11.41 -2.92 16.06
C GLN A 156 10.27 -3.31 15.09
N TYR A 157 9.07 -2.79 15.27
CA TYR A 157 7.89 -3.04 14.41
C TYR A 157 7.55 -1.84 13.53
N LEU A 158 8.26 -0.73 13.70
CA LEU A 158 8.07 0.51 12.98
C LEU A 158 9.25 0.79 12.01
N THR A 159 10.40 0.17 12.24
CA THR A 159 11.58 0.14 11.34
C THR A 159 11.57 -1.09 10.44
#